data_AF-A0A536SZ69-F1
#
_entry.id   AF-A0A536SZ69-F1
#
_cell.length_a   1.000
_cell.length_b   1.000
_cell.length_c   1.000
_cell.angle_alpha   90.00
_cell.angle_beta   90.00
_cell.angle_gamma   90.00
#
_symmetry.space_group_name_H-M   'P 1'
#
loop_
_entity.id
_entity.type
_entity.pdbx_description
1 polymer ?
#
loop_
_entity_poly.entity_id
_entity_poly.type
_entity_poly.pdbx_seq_one_letter_code
_entity_poly.pdbx_strand_id
1 'polypeptide(L)'
;MAARKKASGRRRTVGKRTAKKATRKPARTGGAWDAVFAPRAPGERRYWLVKSEPEVFSFDDLLHIHNKTTHWDGVRNFAARNFMRDGMKLGDRVFFYHSMSEQPSIVGICEVVREGYPDSSALDPASPVYDSKATKESPMWFMVDLRAVAQFTRPVTLAEIKARKELRNMALLRIGRLSVSPVMAEEWQVITQMANTK
;
A
#
# COMPACT_ATOMS: atom_id res chain seq x y z
N MET A 1 52.95 -1.43 -60.21
CA MET A 1 51.51 -1.44 -60.54
C MET A 1 50.73 -0.98 -59.31
N ALA A 2 50.08 0.18 -59.42
CA ALA A 2 49.28 0.78 -58.36
C ALA A 2 47.84 0.23 -58.42
N ALA A 3 47.28 -0.13 -57.27
CA ALA A 3 45.85 -0.34 -57.12
C ALA A 3 45.36 0.33 -55.84
N ARG A 4 44.92 1.59 -55.99
CA ARG A 4 44.10 2.33 -55.02
C ARG A 4 42.76 1.60 -54.84
N LYS A 5 42.36 1.30 -53.60
CA LYS A 5 40.94 1.07 -53.27
C LYS A 5 40.49 2.12 -52.24
N LYS A 6 39.42 2.80 -52.63
CA LYS A 6 38.81 3.97 -52.02
C LYS A 6 38.24 3.65 -50.63
N ALA A 7 38.49 4.55 -49.69
CA ALA A 7 37.72 4.67 -48.45
C ALA A 7 36.27 5.06 -48.79
N SER A 8 35.30 4.33 -48.23
CA SER A 8 33.89 4.72 -48.24
C SER A 8 33.43 4.87 -46.79
N GLY A 9 33.27 6.12 -46.36
CA GLY A 9 32.72 6.45 -45.06
C GLY A 9 31.23 6.14 -44.99
N ARG A 10 30.82 5.26 -44.08
CA ARG A 10 29.42 5.12 -43.68
C ARG A 10 29.15 6.10 -42.53
N ARG A 11 28.47 7.21 -42.85
CA ARG A 11 27.87 8.11 -41.86
C ARG A 11 26.86 7.34 -41.01
N ARG A 12 27.02 7.41 -39.69
CA ARG A 12 26.04 6.98 -38.67
C ARG A 12 24.75 7.77 -38.86
N THR A 13 23.65 7.09 -39.14
CA THR A 13 22.30 7.63 -38.92
C THR A 13 21.87 7.29 -37.50
N VAL A 14 21.92 8.29 -36.62
CA VAL A 14 21.31 8.19 -35.28
C VAL A 14 19.80 8.27 -35.49
N GLY A 15 19.13 7.12 -35.42
CA GLY A 15 17.66 7.07 -35.40
C GLY A 15 17.15 7.72 -34.11
N LYS A 16 16.41 8.83 -34.24
CA LYS A 16 15.64 9.42 -33.14
C LYS A 16 14.56 8.41 -32.72
N ARG A 17 14.80 7.64 -31.65
CA ARG A 17 13.72 6.91 -30.94
C ARG A 17 12.88 7.94 -30.19
N THR A 18 11.76 8.33 -30.79
CA THR A 18 10.69 9.02 -30.06
C THR A 18 10.19 8.11 -28.95
N ALA A 19 10.31 8.55 -27.70
CA ALA A 19 9.72 7.87 -26.55
C ALA A 19 8.20 7.78 -26.77
N LYS A 20 7.69 6.55 -26.92
CA LYS A 20 6.23 6.30 -26.92
C LYS A 20 5.73 6.67 -25.52
N LYS A 21 4.95 7.75 -25.43
CA LYS A 21 4.21 8.13 -24.23
C LYS A 21 3.39 6.92 -23.81
N ALA A 22 3.71 6.33 -22.65
CA ALA A 22 2.96 5.20 -22.12
C ALA A 22 1.51 5.67 -21.90
N THR A 23 0.59 5.16 -22.72
CA THR A 23 -0.82 5.40 -22.53
C THR A 23 -1.22 4.70 -21.24
N ARG A 24 -1.55 5.48 -20.20
CA ARG A 24 -2.23 4.95 -19.01
C ARG A 24 -3.47 4.22 -19.52
N LYS A 25 -3.51 2.89 -19.36
CA LYS A 25 -4.74 2.14 -19.55
C LYS A 25 -5.83 2.82 -18.70
N PRO A 26 -7.04 3.04 -19.25
CA PRO A 26 -8.13 3.55 -18.45
C PRO A 26 -8.32 2.65 -17.22
N ALA A 27 -8.64 3.27 -16.09
CA ALA A 27 -8.95 2.53 -14.86
C ALA A 27 -10.04 1.51 -15.20
N ARG A 28 -9.86 0.25 -14.77
CA ARG A 28 -10.93 -0.74 -14.86
C ARG A 28 -12.13 -0.16 -14.11
N THR A 29 -13.24 0.06 -14.80
CA THR A 29 -14.50 0.50 -14.22
C THR A 29 -15.39 -0.72 -13.97
N GLY A 30 -16.08 -0.77 -12.82
CA GLY A 30 -16.96 -1.84 -12.36
C GLY A 30 -16.43 -2.71 -11.22
N GLY A 31 -15.26 -2.41 -10.63
CA GLY A 31 -14.74 -3.11 -9.46
C GLY A 31 -15.37 -2.61 -8.14
N ALA A 32 -15.51 -3.50 -7.16
CA ALA A 32 -16.09 -3.19 -5.84
C ALA A 32 -15.38 -2.04 -5.08
N TRP A 33 -14.19 -1.63 -5.54
CA TRP A 33 -13.36 -0.61 -4.91
C TRP A 33 -12.94 0.50 -5.86
N ASP A 34 -13.55 0.66 -7.03
CA ASP A 34 -13.13 1.71 -7.97
C ASP A 34 -13.23 3.11 -7.39
N ALA A 35 -14.21 3.32 -6.50
CA ALA A 35 -14.38 4.56 -5.76
C ALA A 35 -13.12 4.95 -4.96
N VAL A 36 -12.33 3.98 -4.48
CA VAL A 36 -11.10 4.26 -3.70
C VAL A 36 -9.97 4.82 -4.57
N PHE A 37 -10.10 4.72 -5.90
CA PHE A 37 -9.19 5.31 -6.89
C PHE A 37 -9.80 6.51 -7.62
N ALA A 38 -11.07 6.82 -7.39
CA ALA A 38 -11.73 7.97 -7.99
C ALA A 38 -11.12 9.29 -7.46
N PRO A 39 -11.17 10.39 -8.25
CA PRO A 39 -10.81 11.72 -7.78
C PRO A 39 -11.49 12.05 -6.45
N ARG A 40 -10.78 12.77 -5.59
CA ARG A 40 -11.24 13.12 -4.24
C ARG A 40 -11.77 14.54 -4.20
N ALA A 41 -12.81 14.78 -3.42
CA ALA A 41 -13.20 16.13 -3.05
C ALA A 41 -12.13 16.76 -2.14
N PRO A 42 -11.96 18.10 -2.14
CA PRO A 42 -11.07 18.77 -1.20
C PRO A 42 -11.40 18.39 0.24
N GLY A 43 -10.40 17.94 1.00
CA GLY A 43 -10.57 17.51 2.39
C GLY A 43 -11.20 16.13 2.59
N GLU A 44 -11.50 15.39 1.52
CA GLU A 44 -12.02 14.02 1.63
C GLU A 44 -10.96 13.08 2.23
N ARG A 45 -11.32 12.47 3.37
CA ARG A 45 -10.54 11.44 4.04
C ARG A 45 -11.08 10.06 3.70
N ARG A 46 -10.18 9.15 3.31
CA ARG A 46 -10.49 7.73 3.12
C ARG A 46 -9.88 6.88 4.22
N TYR A 47 -10.40 5.67 4.35
CA TYR A 47 -10.05 4.75 5.42
C TYR A 47 -9.48 3.46 4.86
N TRP A 48 -8.51 2.91 5.59
CA TRP A 48 -7.77 1.74 5.18
C TRP A 48 -7.54 0.80 6.36
N LEU A 49 -7.09 -0.41 6.07
CA LEU A 49 -6.60 -1.36 7.05
C LEU A 49 -5.30 -1.95 6.55
N VAL A 50 -4.31 -2.02 7.44
CA VAL A 50 -3.06 -2.74 7.24
C VAL A 50 -2.94 -3.88 8.23
N LYS A 51 -2.39 -5.01 7.79
CA LYS A 51 -2.14 -6.19 8.62
C LYS A 51 -0.66 -6.30 8.93
N SER A 52 -0.35 -6.58 10.19
CA SER A 52 0.99 -6.94 10.65
C SER A 52 0.90 -8.10 11.63
N GLU A 53 1.90 -8.96 11.63
CA GLU A 53 2.04 -10.00 12.65
C GLU A 53 2.71 -9.36 13.87
N PRO A 54 2.11 -9.43 15.07
CA PRO A 54 2.63 -8.70 16.23
C PRO A 54 4.01 -9.19 16.66
N GLU A 55 4.36 -10.45 16.39
CA GLU A 55 5.70 -11.00 16.65
C GLU A 55 6.78 -10.42 15.72
N VAL A 56 6.40 -9.84 14.58
CA VAL A 56 7.31 -9.21 13.62
C VAL A 56 7.34 -7.71 13.80
N PHE A 57 6.16 -7.09 13.85
CA PHE A 57 6.00 -5.65 14.06
C PHE A 57 4.61 -5.35 14.64
N SER A 58 4.57 -5.13 15.95
CA SER A 58 3.35 -4.81 16.68
C SER A 58 2.98 -3.32 16.61
N PHE A 59 1.81 -2.98 17.14
CA PHE A 59 1.42 -1.57 17.25
C PHE A 59 2.18 -0.89 18.38
N ASP A 60 2.55 -1.65 19.43
CA ASP A 60 3.38 -1.13 20.51
C ASP A 60 4.78 -0.80 20.00
N ASP A 61 5.37 -1.61 19.11
CA ASP A 61 6.64 -1.27 18.45
C ASP A 61 6.51 0.08 17.73
N LEU A 62 5.44 0.26 16.94
CA LEU A 62 5.17 1.52 16.26
C LEU A 62 5.00 2.70 17.23
N LEU A 63 4.47 2.50 18.43
CA LEU A 63 4.35 3.55 19.44
C LEU A 63 5.71 3.96 20.05
N HIS A 64 6.71 3.06 20.04
CA HIS A 64 8.02 3.27 20.65
C HIS A 64 9.11 3.71 19.66
N ILE A 65 8.90 3.59 18.35
CA ILE A 65 9.84 4.13 17.36
C ILE A 65 9.81 5.67 17.29
N HIS A 66 10.89 6.25 16.75
CA HIS A 66 11.01 7.69 16.58
C HIS A 66 9.83 8.28 15.79
N ASN A 67 9.27 9.39 16.28
CA ASN A 67 8.06 10.05 15.75
C ASN A 67 6.83 9.14 15.62
N LYS A 68 6.84 7.95 16.22
CA LYS A 68 5.79 6.93 16.10
C LYS A 68 5.46 6.60 14.64
N THR A 69 6.46 6.68 13.76
CA THR A 69 6.28 6.65 12.30
C THR A 69 7.19 5.60 11.67
N THR A 70 6.61 4.72 10.85
CA THR A 70 7.33 3.68 10.11
C THR A 70 7.02 3.75 8.61
N HIS A 71 7.92 3.22 7.79
CA HIS A 71 7.61 2.87 6.41
C HIS A 71 6.86 1.54 6.38
N TRP A 72 5.80 1.45 5.58
CA TRP A 72 4.97 0.26 5.44
C TRP A 72 5.40 -0.60 4.25
N ASP A 73 6.56 -1.22 4.38
CA ASP A 73 7.24 -2.00 3.34
C ASP A 73 6.75 -3.46 3.27
N GLY A 74 7.46 -4.29 2.50
CA GLY A 74 7.22 -5.75 2.46
C GLY A 74 5.95 -6.21 1.75
N VAL A 75 5.10 -5.30 1.29
CA VAL A 75 3.87 -5.66 0.56
C VAL A 75 4.19 -6.21 -0.83
N ARG A 76 3.87 -7.49 -1.06
CA ARG A 76 4.09 -8.20 -2.34
C ARG A 76 2.82 -8.65 -3.06
N ASN A 77 1.68 -8.05 -2.70
CA ASN A 77 0.42 -8.24 -3.40
C ASN A 77 0.12 -7.03 -4.29
N PHE A 78 -0.13 -7.24 -5.59
CA PHE A 78 -0.36 -6.15 -6.54
C PHE A 78 -1.59 -5.28 -6.23
N ALA A 79 -2.66 -5.84 -5.68
CA ALA A 79 -3.84 -5.06 -5.28
C ALA A 79 -3.53 -4.21 -4.04
N ALA A 80 -2.91 -4.81 -3.01
CA ALA A 80 -2.45 -4.10 -1.81
C ALA A 80 -1.50 -2.94 -2.17
N ARG A 81 -0.54 -3.22 -3.06
CA ARG A 81 0.37 -2.21 -3.61
C ARG A 81 -0.39 -1.08 -4.29
N ASN A 82 -1.37 -1.38 -5.13
CA ASN A 82 -2.15 -0.34 -5.82
C ASN A 82 -2.94 0.52 -4.84
N PHE A 83 -3.49 -0.06 -3.75
CA PHE A 83 -4.14 0.72 -2.70
C PHE A 83 -3.20 1.72 -2.05
N MET A 84 -1.97 1.31 -1.74
CA MET A 84 -0.97 2.23 -1.18
C MET A 84 -0.49 3.28 -2.19
N ARG A 85 -0.16 2.85 -3.42
CA ARG A 85 0.41 3.71 -4.45
C ARG A 85 -0.59 4.73 -4.99
N ASP A 86 -1.76 4.26 -5.37
CA ASP A 86 -2.74 5.04 -6.13
C ASP A 86 -3.92 5.48 -5.27
N GLY A 87 -4.23 4.72 -4.22
CA GLY A 87 -5.37 4.94 -3.34
C GLY A 87 -5.06 5.91 -2.20
N MET A 88 -4.13 5.56 -1.31
CA MET A 88 -3.81 6.28 -0.07
C MET A 88 -3.29 7.70 -0.34
N LYS A 89 -3.78 8.65 0.46
CA LYS A 89 -3.37 10.06 0.44
C LYS A 89 -3.03 10.58 1.82
N LEU A 90 -2.27 11.67 1.87
CA LEU A 90 -1.90 12.33 3.13
C LEU A 90 -3.13 12.59 4.00
N GLY A 91 -3.02 12.25 5.29
CA GLY A 91 -4.10 12.45 6.27
C GLY A 91 -5.20 11.38 6.25
N ASP A 92 -5.12 10.38 5.36
CA ASP A 92 -5.97 9.19 5.44
C ASP A 92 -5.74 8.44 6.75
N ARG A 93 -6.80 7.79 7.25
CA ARG A 93 -6.75 7.02 8.50
C ARG A 93 -6.67 5.53 8.19
N VAL A 94 -5.89 4.82 9.00
CA VAL A 94 -5.56 3.42 8.75
C VAL A 94 -5.76 2.62 10.03
N PHE A 95 -6.57 1.58 10.01
CA PHE A 95 -6.60 0.60 11.09
C PHE A 95 -5.34 -0.26 11.05
N PHE A 96 -4.70 -0.41 12.21
CA PHE A 96 -3.62 -1.37 12.41
C PHE A 96 -4.22 -2.67 12.93
N TYR A 97 -4.08 -3.74 12.16
CA TYR A 97 -4.63 -5.06 12.46
C TYR A 97 -3.52 -6.05 12.79
N HIS A 98 -3.58 -6.65 13.97
CA HIS A 98 -2.74 -7.80 14.32
C HIS A 98 -3.30 -9.07 13.67
N SER A 99 -2.54 -9.62 12.72
CA SER A 99 -2.81 -10.89 12.06
C SER A 99 -1.96 -12.01 12.62
N MET A 100 -2.32 -13.26 12.33
CA MET A 100 -1.58 -14.47 12.75
C MET A 100 -1.25 -14.49 14.25
N SER A 101 -2.10 -13.90 15.09
CA SER A 101 -2.01 -13.94 16.54
C SER A 101 -3.06 -14.89 17.13
N GLU A 102 -2.95 -15.19 18.43
CA GLU A 102 -3.96 -15.96 19.17
C GLU A 102 -5.35 -15.31 19.07
N GLN A 103 -5.40 -13.98 19.18
CA GLN A 103 -6.62 -13.19 19.05
C GLN A 103 -6.45 -12.06 18.01
N PRO A 104 -6.63 -12.37 16.71
CA PRO A 104 -6.49 -11.38 15.65
C PRO A 104 -7.48 -10.23 15.83
N SER A 105 -6.99 -8.99 15.79
CA SER A 105 -7.78 -7.82 16.18
C SER A 105 -7.28 -6.53 15.55
N ILE A 106 -8.18 -5.55 15.44
CA ILE A 106 -7.80 -4.16 15.18
C ILE A 106 -7.43 -3.53 16.52
N VAL A 107 -6.20 -2.99 16.61
CA VAL A 107 -5.60 -2.54 17.89
C VAL A 107 -5.35 -1.05 17.96
N GLY A 108 -5.45 -0.34 16.84
CA GLY A 108 -5.20 1.09 16.81
C GLY A 108 -5.41 1.73 15.45
N ILE A 109 -5.14 3.02 15.40
CA ILE A 109 -5.29 3.90 14.25
C ILE A 109 -3.95 4.56 13.94
N CYS A 110 -3.60 4.56 12.67
CA CYS A 110 -2.53 5.33 12.07
C CYS A 110 -3.05 6.42 11.12
N GLU A 111 -2.14 7.29 10.71
CA GLU A 111 -2.29 8.29 9.65
C GLU A 111 -1.27 8.05 8.55
N VAL A 112 -1.68 8.19 7.28
CA VAL A 112 -0.74 8.28 6.16
C VAL A 112 -0.03 9.64 6.22
N VAL A 113 1.28 9.62 6.50
CA VAL A 113 2.14 10.82 6.58
C VAL A 113 3.08 10.97 5.40
N ARG A 114 3.17 9.95 4.53
CA ARG A 114 3.80 10.02 3.21
C ARG A 114 3.05 9.15 2.23
N GLU A 115 2.67 9.71 1.08
CA GLU A 115 1.99 8.96 0.01
C GLU A 115 2.90 7.95 -0.68
N GLY A 116 2.30 7.07 -1.49
CA GLY A 116 2.97 5.95 -2.15
C GLY A 116 4.29 6.30 -2.86
N TYR A 117 5.37 5.64 -2.46
CA TYR A 117 6.71 5.77 -3.03
C TYR A 117 7.38 4.40 -3.16
N PRO A 118 8.43 4.24 -4.00
CA PRO A 118 9.08 2.95 -4.21
C PRO A 118 9.57 2.29 -2.92
N ASP A 119 9.30 1.00 -2.78
CA ASP A 119 9.77 0.17 -1.67
C ASP A 119 11.22 -0.27 -1.91
N SER A 120 12.16 0.30 -1.15
CA SER A 120 13.58 -0.03 -1.25
C SER A 120 13.93 -1.43 -0.74
N SER A 121 13.12 -2.02 0.14
CA SER A 121 13.33 -3.40 0.65
C SER A 121 13.27 -4.44 -0.48
N ALA A 122 12.61 -4.12 -1.59
CA ALA A 122 12.53 -4.98 -2.76
C ALA A 122 13.83 -5.04 -3.57
N LEU A 123 14.75 -4.09 -3.35
CA LEU A 123 15.98 -3.94 -4.14
C LEU A 123 17.21 -4.55 -3.46
N ASP A 124 17.10 -4.89 -2.17
CA ASP A 124 18.19 -5.46 -1.38
C ASP A 124 18.17 -6.99 -1.45
N PRO A 125 19.19 -7.66 -2.03
CA PRO A 125 19.27 -9.12 -2.09
C PRO A 125 19.27 -9.84 -0.74
N ALA A 126 19.61 -9.15 0.36
CA ALA A 126 19.56 -9.70 1.72
C ALA A 126 18.15 -9.63 2.34
N SER A 127 17.25 -8.84 1.74
CA SER A 127 15.88 -8.68 2.22
C SER A 127 15.04 -9.93 1.96
N PRO A 128 14.24 -10.41 2.92
CA PRO A 128 13.30 -11.53 2.71
C PRO A 128 12.27 -11.27 1.59
N VAL A 129 12.08 -9.99 1.25
CA VAL A 129 11.10 -9.52 0.28
C VAL A 129 11.76 -8.97 -0.99
N TYR A 130 13.03 -9.32 -1.24
CA TYR A 130 13.75 -9.01 -2.47
C TYR A 130 13.01 -9.49 -3.72
N ASP A 131 13.04 -8.69 -4.78
CA ASP A 131 12.50 -9.07 -6.08
C ASP A 131 13.50 -8.70 -7.18
N SER A 132 14.11 -9.71 -7.81
CA SER A 132 15.12 -9.53 -8.85
C SER A 132 14.62 -8.81 -10.11
N LYS A 133 13.30 -8.67 -10.27
CA LYS A 133 12.70 -7.93 -11.39
C LYS A 133 12.46 -6.45 -11.05
N ALA A 134 12.59 -6.05 -9.78
CA ALA A 134 12.44 -4.68 -9.35
C ALA A 134 13.78 -3.95 -9.46
N THR A 135 13.78 -2.77 -10.09
CA THR A 135 14.97 -1.90 -10.15
C THR A 135 14.63 -0.50 -9.69
N LYS A 136 15.65 0.33 -9.44
CA LYS A 136 15.44 1.75 -9.08
C LYS A 136 14.73 2.52 -10.20
N GLU A 137 15.04 2.18 -11.46
CA GLU A 137 14.49 2.81 -12.66
C GLU A 137 13.09 2.29 -13.00
N SER A 138 12.76 1.07 -12.55
CA SER A 138 11.47 0.42 -12.77
C SER A 138 10.97 -0.21 -11.46
N PRO A 139 10.57 0.61 -10.47
CA PRO A 139 10.11 0.11 -9.19
C PRO A 139 8.78 -0.63 -9.35
N MET A 140 8.74 -1.87 -8.88
CA MET A 140 7.54 -2.70 -8.94
C MET A 140 6.69 -2.63 -7.67
N TRP A 141 7.33 -2.34 -6.55
CA TRP A 141 6.75 -2.34 -5.20
C TRP A 141 6.77 -0.94 -4.61
N PHE A 142 5.76 -0.64 -3.82
CA PHE A 142 5.52 0.69 -3.26
C PHE A 142 5.10 0.54 -1.81
N MET A 143 5.43 1.55 -1.01
CA MET A 143 5.11 1.68 0.40
C MET A 143 4.63 3.11 0.70
N VAL A 144 4.08 3.31 1.89
CA VAL A 144 3.68 4.61 2.47
C VAL A 144 4.37 4.76 3.82
N ASP A 145 4.38 5.97 4.39
CA ASP A 145 4.74 6.14 5.80
C ASP A 145 3.48 6.27 6.64
N LEU A 146 3.43 5.50 7.72
CA LEU A 146 2.32 5.47 8.67
C LEU A 146 2.78 5.96 10.03
N ARG A 147 2.03 6.89 10.61
CA ARG A 147 2.24 7.40 11.98
C ARG A 147 1.13 6.92 12.90
N ALA A 148 1.44 6.36 14.06
CA ALA A 148 0.42 6.04 15.05
C ALA A 148 -0.29 7.31 15.54
N VAL A 149 -1.62 7.25 15.65
CA VAL A 149 -2.48 8.36 16.09
C VAL A 149 -3.19 8.01 17.39
N ALA A 150 -3.78 6.82 17.48
CA ALA A 150 -4.53 6.39 18.65
C ALA A 150 -4.41 4.88 18.85
N GLN A 151 -4.17 4.45 20.08
CA GLN A 151 -4.33 3.05 20.48
C GLN A 151 -5.78 2.82 20.90
N PHE A 152 -6.34 1.66 20.55
CA PHE A 152 -7.65 1.28 21.04
C PHE A 152 -7.54 0.84 22.49
N THR A 153 -8.38 1.43 23.35
CA THR A 153 -8.51 1.00 24.76
C THR A 153 -9.06 -0.41 24.86
N ARG A 154 -9.83 -0.83 23.85
CA ARG A 154 -10.33 -2.18 23.68
C ARG A 154 -10.09 -2.64 22.23
N PRO A 155 -9.17 -3.58 21.98
CA PRO A 155 -9.01 -4.18 20.66
C PRO A 155 -10.33 -4.74 20.14
N VAL A 156 -10.57 -4.61 18.84
CA VAL A 156 -11.77 -5.13 18.18
C VAL A 156 -11.40 -6.42 17.47
N THR A 157 -11.85 -7.55 18.01
CA THR A 157 -11.43 -8.88 17.56
C THR A 157 -12.07 -9.28 16.24
N LEU A 158 -11.40 -10.12 15.46
CA LEU A 158 -11.94 -10.68 14.22
C LEU A 158 -13.26 -11.43 14.46
N ALA A 159 -13.41 -12.09 15.60
CA ALA A 159 -14.63 -12.78 15.99
C ALA A 159 -15.81 -11.80 16.13
N GLU A 160 -15.61 -10.68 16.83
CA GLU A 160 -16.62 -9.63 16.96
C GLU A 160 -16.94 -8.98 15.62
N ILE A 161 -15.93 -8.74 14.78
CA ILE A 161 -16.11 -8.19 13.42
C ILE A 161 -17.01 -9.11 12.59
N LYS A 162 -16.74 -10.42 12.60
CA LYS A 162 -17.54 -11.42 11.89
C LYS A 162 -18.98 -11.50 12.39
N ALA A 163 -19.22 -11.19 13.66
CA ALA A 163 -20.55 -11.24 14.27
C ALA A 163 -21.44 -10.03 13.91
N ARG A 164 -20.89 -8.98 13.27
CA ARG A 164 -21.64 -7.77 12.89
C ARG A 164 -22.10 -7.84 11.44
N LYS A 165 -23.40 -7.64 11.21
CA LYS A 165 -24.00 -7.70 9.86
C LYS A 165 -23.56 -6.51 9.00
N GLU A 166 -23.32 -5.38 9.65
CA GLU A 166 -22.83 -4.11 9.09
C GLU A 166 -21.44 -4.27 8.48
N LEU A 167 -20.62 -5.16 9.04
CA LEU A 167 -19.23 -5.39 8.64
C LEU A 167 -19.06 -6.57 7.68
N ARG A 168 -20.14 -7.26 7.29
CA ARG A 168 -20.08 -8.48 6.45
C ARG A 168 -19.38 -8.27 5.10
N ASN A 169 -19.35 -7.03 4.62
CA ASN A 169 -18.75 -6.66 3.34
C ASN A 169 -17.31 -6.15 3.45
N MET A 170 -16.76 -6.03 4.66
CA MET A 170 -15.39 -5.56 4.86
C MET A 170 -14.41 -6.39 4.04
N ALA A 171 -13.48 -5.70 3.38
CA ALA A 171 -12.42 -6.33 2.61
C ALA A 171 -11.62 -7.33 3.46
N LEU A 172 -11.44 -7.03 4.75
CA LEU A 172 -10.83 -7.90 5.76
C LEU A 172 -11.45 -9.31 5.78
N LEU A 173 -12.78 -9.40 5.69
CA LEU A 173 -13.53 -10.66 5.74
C LEU A 173 -13.62 -11.33 4.36
N ARG A 174 -13.79 -10.53 3.31
CA ARG A 174 -14.02 -11.03 1.95
C ARG A 174 -12.75 -11.51 1.26
N ILE A 175 -11.60 -10.89 1.54
CA ILE A 175 -10.32 -11.19 0.88
C ILE A 175 -9.21 -11.34 1.91
N GLY A 176 -9.18 -12.48 2.60
CA GLY A 176 -8.24 -12.73 3.71
C GLY A 176 -6.76 -12.53 3.37
N ARG A 177 -6.33 -12.89 2.15
CA ARG A 177 -4.94 -12.77 1.68
C ARG A 177 -4.45 -11.34 1.42
N LEU A 178 -5.33 -10.35 1.53
CA LEU A 178 -5.00 -8.96 1.25
C LEU A 178 -4.50 -8.29 2.54
N SER A 179 -3.23 -7.87 2.55
CA SER A 179 -2.57 -7.25 3.72
C SER A 179 -2.83 -5.74 3.85
N VAL A 180 -3.18 -5.08 2.75
CA VAL A 180 -3.62 -3.68 2.73
C VAL A 180 -4.94 -3.60 2.00
N SER A 181 -5.96 -3.03 2.63
CA SER A 181 -7.31 -3.02 2.07
C SER A 181 -8.06 -1.73 2.38
N PRO A 182 -9.01 -1.32 1.53
CA PRO A 182 -9.89 -0.20 1.85
C PRO A 182 -10.89 -0.57 2.95
N VAL A 183 -11.30 0.44 3.70
CA VAL A 183 -12.37 0.38 4.69
C VAL A 183 -13.40 1.44 4.30
N MET A 184 -14.67 1.06 4.19
CA MET A 184 -15.73 2.01 3.87
C MET A 184 -16.00 2.92 5.08
N ALA A 185 -16.55 4.11 4.85
CA ALA A 185 -16.77 5.08 5.92
C ALA A 185 -17.70 4.54 7.03
N GLU A 186 -18.71 3.76 6.64
CA GLU A 186 -19.66 3.12 7.53
C GLU A 186 -18.98 2.02 8.36
N GLU A 187 -18.11 1.24 7.73
CA GLU A 187 -17.32 0.19 8.40
C GLU A 187 -16.36 0.81 9.42
N TRP A 188 -15.71 1.92 9.05
CA TRP A 188 -14.83 2.68 9.94
C TRP A 188 -15.58 3.13 11.20
N GLN A 189 -16.74 3.76 11.03
CA GLN A 189 -17.57 4.25 12.14
C GLN A 189 -17.93 3.12 13.10
N VAL A 190 -18.42 2.00 12.59
CA VAL A 190 -18.79 0.83 13.42
C VAL A 190 -17.60 0.30 14.21
N ILE A 191 -16.43 0.13 13.58
CA ILE A 191 -15.22 -0.34 14.30
C ILE A 191 -14.80 0.67 15.38
N THR A 192 -14.78 1.98 15.08
CA THR A 192 -14.39 2.98 16.09
C THR A 192 -15.34 3.03 17.28
N GLN A 193 -16.65 2.82 17.05
CA GLN A 193 -17.63 2.70 18.13
C GLN A 193 -17.39 1.43 18.96
N MET A 194 -17.11 0.29 18.32
CA MET A 194 -16.79 -0.95 19.01
C MET A 194 -15.52 -0.83 19.87
N ALA A 195 -14.56 -0.02 19.43
CA ALA A 195 -13.29 0.21 20.09
C ALA A 195 -13.35 1.19 21.29
N ASN A 196 -14.51 1.82 21.55
CA ASN A 196 -14.66 2.88 22.57
C ASN A 196 -13.59 3.98 22.47
N THR A 197 -13.23 4.37 21.25
CA THR A 197 -12.28 5.47 21.07
C THR A 197 -12.97 6.78 21.49
N LYS A 198 -12.47 7.44 22.54
CA LYS A 198 -12.95 8.76 22.99
C LYS A 198 -12.54 9.86 22.02
#